data_AF-B6B6V7-F1
#
_entry.id   AF-B6B6V7-F1
#
_cell.length_a   1.000
_cell.length_b   1.000
_cell.length_c   1.000
_cell.angle_alpha   90.00
_cell.angle_beta   90.00
_cell.angle_gamma   90.00
#
_symmetry.space_group_name_H-M   'P 1'
#
loop_
_entity.id
_entity.type
_entity.pdbx_description
1 polymer ?
#
loop_
_entity_poly.entity_id
_entity_poly.type
_entity_poly.pdbx_seq_one_letter_code
_entity_poly.pdbx_strand_id
1 'polypeptide(L)' 'MRLHYGVIQLSGACQKQAARSEIQARIASDGWKLLNVLTVFGPEGLQERKANAGPYYLRF' A
#
# COMPACT_ATOMS: atom_id res chain seq x y z
N MET A 1 14.71 12.49 -6.69
CA MET A 1 13.40 11.82 -6.47
C MET A 1 13.55 10.78 -5.38
N ARG A 2 12.64 10.69 -4.42
CA ARG A 2 12.67 9.67 -3.34
C ARG A 2 11.51 8.71 -3.56
N LEU A 3 11.83 7.42 -3.67
CA LEU A 3 10.85 6.35 -3.73
C LEU A 3 10.53 5.93 -2.30
N HIS A 4 9.25 5.81 -1.99
CA HIS A 4 8.78 5.38 -0.67
C HIS A 4 8.07 4.04 -0.80
N TYR A 5 8.42 3.11 0.10
CA TYR A 5 7.71 1.84 0.27
C TYR A 5 6.71 1.99 1.42
N GLY A 6 5.45 1.64 1.17
CA GLY A 6 4.38 1.73 2.15
C GLY A 6 3.45 0.52 2.08
N VAL A 7 2.72 0.28 3.15
CA VAL A 7 1.67 -0.75 3.24
C VAL A 7 0.37 -0.05 3.57
N ILE A 8 -0.63 -0.25 2.70
CA ILE A 8 -1.99 0.28 2.84
C ILE A 8 -2.95 -0.87 3.11
N GLN A 9 -3.87 -0.67 4.04
CA GLN A 9 -4.99 -1.59 4.23
C GLN A 9 -6.07 -1.28 3.18
N LEU A 10 -6.47 -2.30 2.43
CA LEU A 10 -7.56 -2.19 1.47
C LEU A 10 -8.89 -2.37 2.18
N SER A 11 -9.85 -1.49 1.86
CA SER A 11 -11.24 -1.63 2.31
C SER A 11 -12.06 -2.52 1.36
N GLY A 12 -11.63 -2.65 0.10
CA GLY A 12 -12.31 -3.44 -0.93
C GLY A 12 -11.79 -4.88 -1.09
N ALA A 13 -12.11 -5.48 -2.24
CA ALA A 13 -11.65 -6.82 -2.58
C ALA A 13 -10.11 -6.91 -2.58
N CYS A 14 -9.58 -8.04 -2.10
CA CYS A 14 -8.15 -8.37 -2.05
C CYS A 14 -7.60 -8.69 -3.47
N GLN A 15 -7.79 -7.78 -4.43
CA GLN A 15 -7.39 -7.91 -5.83
C GLN A 15 -6.52 -6.74 -6.25
N LYS A 16 -5.45 -7.01 -7.02
CA LYS A 16 -4.48 -6.00 -7.48
C LYS A 16 -5.12 -4.83 -8.21
N GLN A 17 -6.14 -5.08 -9.04
CA GLN A 17 -6.82 -4.04 -9.81
C GLN A 17 -7.56 -3.06 -8.90
N ALA A 18 -8.35 -3.59 -7.96
CA ALA A 18 -9.09 -2.82 -6.97
C ALA A 18 -8.14 -2.04 -6.04
N ALA A 19 -7.05 -2.70 -5.61
CA ALA A 19 -6.00 -2.10 -4.80
C ALA A 19 -5.38 -0.88 -5.48
N ARG A 20 -5.08 -0.97 -6.78
CA ARG A 20 -4.43 0.12 -7.51
C ARG A 20 -5.27 1.38 -7.52
N SER A 21 -6.57 1.26 -7.83
CA SER A 21 -7.49 2.41 -7.86
C SER A 21 -7.66 3.04 -6.49
N GLU A 22 -7.83 2.23 -5.44
CA GLU A 22 -8.00 2.71 -4.07
C GLU A 22 -6.74 3.39 -3.55
N ILE A 23 -5.57 2.76 -3.71
CA ILE A 23 -4.27 3.31 -3.30
C ILE A 23 -4.01 4.63 -4.04
N GLN A 24 -4.24 4.67 -5.36
CA GLN A 24 -3.99 5.85 -6.15
C GLN A 24 -4.86 7.04 -5.69
N ALA A 25 -6.14 6.81 -5.36
CA ALA A 25 -7.02 7.85 -4.86
C ALA A 25 -6.55 8.39 -3.48
N ARG A 26 -6.16 7.50 -2.56
CA ARG A 26 -5.73 7.88 -1.21
C ARG A 26 -4.43 8.69 -1.23
N ILE A 27 -3.40 8.19 -1.89
CA ILE A 27 -2.08 8.83 -1.83
C ILE A 27 -1.99 10.08 -2.73
N ALA A 28 -2.85 10.19 -3.74
CA ALA A 28 -2.93 11.41 -4.56
C ALA A 28 -3.39 12.63 -3.74
N SER A 29 -4.22 12.42 -2.71
CA SER A 29 -4.61 13.47 -1.75
C SER A 29 -3.39 14.13 -1.10
N ASP A 30 -2.34 13.35 -0.85
CA ASP A 30 -1.10 13.81 -0.20
C ASP A 30 0.00 14.17 -1.21
N GLY A 31 -0.34 14.30 -2.50
CA GLY A 31 0.58 14.68 -3.56
C GLY A 31 1.49 13.55 -4.06
N TRP A 32 1.22 12.30 -3.69
CA TRP A 32 2.02 11.14 -4.13
C TRP A 32 1.47 10.52 -5.41
N LYS A 33 2.38 10.00 -6.25
CA LYS A 33 2.04 9.23 -7.45
C LYS A 33 2.28 7.75 -7.21
N LEU A 34 1.27 6.93 -7.45
CA LEU A 34 1.42 5.48 -7.41
C LEU A 34 2.25 5.00 -8.60
N LEU A 35 3.40 4.37 -8.31
CA LEU A 35 4.27 3.82 -9.35
C LEU A 35 3.99 2.34 -9.62
N ASN A 36 3.92 1.53 -8.57
CA ASN A 36 3.70 0.10 -8.70
C ASN A 36 3.01 -0.48 -7.45
N VAL A 37 2.20 -1.52 -7.67
CA VAL A 37 1.63 -2.35 -6.59
C VAL A 37 2.36 -3.68 -6.64
N LEU A 38 3.30 -3.90 -5.72
CA LEU A 38 4.14 -5.10 -5.73
C LEU A 38 3.32 -6.37 -5.50
N THR A 39 2.48 -6.39 -4.47
CA THR A 39 1.54 -7.48 -4.23
C THR A 39 0.40 -7.06 -3.32
N VAL A 40 -0.66 -7.85 -3.31
CA VAL A 40 -1.78 -7.79 -2.38
C VAL A 40 -1.76 -9.10 -1.60
N PHE A 41 -1.98 -9.03 -0.29
CA PHE A 41 -1.84 -10.17 0.61
C PHE A 41 -2.88 -10.09 1.72
N GLY A 42 -3.25 -11.26 2.26
CA GLY A 42 -4.12 -11.36 3.42
C GLY A 42 -3.42 -11.01 4.74
N PRO A 43 -4.14 -11.02 5.87
CA PRO A 43 -3.61 -10.70 7.19
C PRO A 43 -2.39 -11.55 7.60
N GLU A 44 -2.25 -12.75 7.05
CA GLU A 44 -1.11 -13.64 7.24
C GLU A 44 0.22 -13.06 6.71
N GLY A 45 0.20 -12.25 5.65
CA GLY A 45 1.40 -11.62 5.07
C GLY A 45 1.81 -10.30 5.74
N LEU A 46 1.03 -9.83 6.72
CA LEU A 46 1.17 -8.52 7.35
C LEU A 46 2.36 -8.47 8.33
N GLN A 47 2.69 -9.60 8.97
CA GLN A 47 3.78 -9.68 9.96
C GLN A 47 5.16 -9.67 9.31
N GLU A 48 5.33 -10.41 8.22
CA GLU A 48 6.61 -10.53 7.49
C GLU A 48 7.05 -9.18 6.87
N ARG A 49 6.07 -8.33 6.56
CA ARG A 49 6.28 -7.01 5.91
C ARG A 49 6.36 -5.87 6.91
N LYS A 50 5.93 -6.08 8.15
CA LYS A 50 6.01 -5.09 9.23
C LYS A 50 7.47 -4.71 9.53
N ALA A 51 8.37 -5.68 9.52
CA ALA A 51 9.81 -5.45 9.69
C ALA A 51 10.42 -4.61 8.56
N ASN A 52 9.91 -4.74 7.33
CA ASN A 52 10.43 -4.03 6.16
C ASN A 52 9.77 -2.67 5.90
N ALA A 53 8.54 -2.45 6.36
CA ALA A 53 7.78 -1.20 6.14
C ALA A 53 8.15 -0.06 7.11
N GLY A 54 8.80 -0.36 8.23
CA GLY A 54 9.25 0.63 9.20
C GLY A 54 8.12 1.59 9.64
N PRO A 55 8.35 2.93 9.66
CA PRO A 55 7.38 3.92 10.14
C PRO A 55 6.18 4.20 9.20
N TYR A 56 6.10 3.55 8.03
CA TYR A 56 4.98 3.70 7.08
C TYR A 56 4.04 2.49 7.06
N TYR A 57 4.19 1.59 8.03
CA TYR A 57 3.26 0.51 8.25
C TYR A 57 1.89 1.05 8.68
N LEU A 58 0.85 0.83 7.87
CA LEU A 58 -0.54 1.22 8.15
C LEU A 58 -0.79 2.72 8.29
N ARG A 59 0.07 3.57 7.72
CA ARG A 59 -0.10 5.03 7.84
C ARG A 59 -1.15 5.60 6.87
N PHE A 60 -1.63 4.81 5.92
CA PHE A 60 -2.56 5.21 4.85
C PHE A 60 -3.63 4.13 4.61
#